data_AF-A0A2W5S533-F1
#
_entry.id   AF-A0A2W5S533-F1
#
_cell.length_a   1.000
_cell.length_b   1.000
_cell.length_c   1.000
_cell.angle_alpha   90.00
_cell.angle_beta   90.00
_cell.angle_gamma   90.00
#
_symmetry.space_group_name_H-M   'P 1'
#
loop_
_entity.id
_entity.type
_entity.pdbx_description
1 polymer ?
#
loop_
_entity_poly.entity_id
_entity_poly.type
_entity_poly.pdbx_seq_one_letter_code
_entity_poly.pdbx_strand_id
1 'polypeptide(L)'
;MSYQASTALQIGCMTLAMALQASEALPQTSLDCLPPIPPLPVADPITQAEYRHELTQEYLHYFDDTQTYLRCLEAARWNVTEQVNRAIIDYQALSKSAED
;
A
#
# COMPACT_ATOMS: atom_id res chain seq x y z
N MET A 1 -29.25 34.05 -13.86
CA MET A 1 -28.30 33.09 -14.45
C MET A 1 -26.97 33.25 -13.72
N SER A 2 -26.82 32.59 -12.56
CA SER A 2 -25.68 32.85 -11.65
C SER A 2 -25.04 31.59 -11.07
N TYR A 3 -25.47 30.39 -11.51
CA TYR A 3 -25.06 29.11 -10.92
C TYR A 3 -23.88 28.43 -11.65
N GLN A 4 -23.47 28.92 -12.83
CA GLN A 4 -22.45 28.27 -13.66
C GLN A 4 -21.00 28.64 -13.30
N ALA A 5 -20.76 29.81 -12.70
CA ALA A 5 -19.40 30.25 -12.35
C ALA A 5 -18.88 29.61 -11.05
N SER A 6 -19.78 29.25 -10.12
CA SER A 6 -19.41 28.64 -8.83
C SER A 6 -18.96 27.18 -8.96
N THR A 7 -19.51 26.41 -9.89
CA THR A 7 -19.18 24.98 -10.03
C THR A 7 -17.79 24.76 -10.64
N ALA A 8 -17.38 25.61 -11.57
CA ALA A 8 -16.07 25.51 -12.23
C ALA A 8 -14.89 25.77 -11.25
N LEU A 9 -15.04 26.74 -10.36
CA LEU A 9 -14.02 27.05 -9.35
C LEU A 9 -13.90 25.93 -8.30
N GLN A 10 -15.03 25.29 -7.96
CA GLN A 10 -15.09 24.23 -6.97
C GLN A 10 -14.52 22.90 -7.48
N ILE A 11 -14.73 22.58 -8.76
CA ILE A 11 -14.14 21.41 -9.42
C ILE A 11 -12.63 21.58 -9.58
N GLY A 12 -12.16 22.79 -9.96
CA GLY A 12 -10.73 23.08 -10.10
C GLY A 12 -9.94 22.99 -8.79
N CYS A 13 -10.58 23.23 -7.64
CA CYS A 13 -9.93 23.12 -6.34
C CYS A 13 -9.83 21.66 -5.86
N MET A 14 -10.81 20.81 -6.20
CA MET A 14 -10.77 19.38 -5.87
C MET A 14 -9.72 18.60 -6.68
N THR A 15 -9.44 18.97 -7.93
CA THR A 15 -8.44 18.26 -8.75
C THR A 15 -7.01 18.60 -8.33
N LEU A 16 -6.74 19.82 -7.88
CA LEU A 16 -5.41 20.23 -7.43
C LEU A 16 -4.99 19.56 -6.11
N ALA A 17 -5.95 19.22 -5.24
CA ALA A 17 -5.70 18.53 -3.98
C ALA A 17 -5.32 17.05 -4.15
N MET A 18 -5.74 16.39 -5.25
CA MET A 18 -5.41 14.99 -5.51
C MET A 18 -4.00 14.77 -6.08
N ALA A 19 -3.39 15.79 -6.70
CA ALA A 19 -2.07 15.67 -7.33
C ALA A 19 -0.90 15.80 -6.32
N LEU A 20 -1.17 16.20 -5.07
CA LEU A 20 -0.13 16.54 -4.09
C LEU A 20 0.28 15.39 -3.16
N GLN A 21 -0.15 14.15 -3.43
CA GLN A 21 0.24 12.97 -2.64
C GLN A 21 1.32 12.14 -3.35
N ALA A 22 2.32 12.79 -3.92
CA ALA A 22 3.59 12.13 -4.18
C ALA A 22 4.43 12.24 -2.90
N SER A 23 4.04 11.48 -1.86
CA SER A 23 4.97 11.21 -0.78
C SER A 23 6.12 10.43 -1.41
N GLU A 24 7.33 11.00 -1.43
CA GLU A 24 8.55 10.24 -1.66
C GLU A 24 8.68 9.27 -0.50
N ALA A 25 7.99 8.13 -0.62
CA ALA A 25 8.08 7.05 0.34
C ALA A 25 9.53 6.58 0.34
N LEU A 26 10.14 6.54 1.52
CA LEU A 26 11.43 5.87 1.68
C LEU A 26 11.35 4.48 1.06
N PRO A 27 12.39 4.03 0.33
CA PRO A 27 12.40 2.73 -0.33
C PRO A 27 12.04 1.65 0.70
N GLN A 28 10.83 1.13 0.61
CA GLN A 28 10.32 0.13 1.54
C GLN A 28 11.13 -1.16 1.36
N THR A 29 11.53 -1.78 2.45
CA THR A 29 12.12 -3.10 2.47
C THR A 29 11.11 -4.09 3.06
N SER A 30 11.29 -5.39 2.83
CA SER A 30 10.41 -6.39 3.42
C SER A 30 10.45 -6.41 4.95
N LEU A 31 11.53 -5.88 5.56
CA LEU A 31 11.69 -5.77 7.00
C LEU A 31 10.80 -4.68 7.61
N ASP A 32 10.31 -3.75 6.80
CA ASP A 32 9.39 -2.70 7.23
C ASP A 32 7.93 -3.19 7.27
N CYS A 33 7.65 -4.37 6.69
CA CYS A 33 6.31 -4.94 6.63
C CYS A 33 6.05 -5.86 7.84
N LEU A 34 5.16 -5.41 8.74
CA LEU A 34 4.75 -6.20 9.89
C LEU A 34 3.59 -7.14 9.53
N PRO A 35 3.72 -8.47 9.68
CA PRO A 35 2.61 -9.38 9.43
C PRO A 35 1.54 -9.24 10.51
N PRO A 36 0.24 -9.29 10.15
CA PRO A 36 -0.84 -9.30 11.12
C PRO A 36 -0.89 -10.63 11.89
N ILE A 37 -1.40 -10.58 13.12
CA ILE A 37 -1.59 -11.77 13.95
C ILE A 37 -3.02 -12.29 13.73
N PRO A 38 -3.20 -13.56 13.32
CA PRO A 38 -4.52 -14.14 13.17
C PRO A 38 -5.31 -14.18 14.48
N PRO A 39 -6.63 -13.93 14.46
CA PRO A 39 -7.48 -14.12 15.63
C PRO A 39 -7.43 -15.56 16.14
N LEU A 40 -7.52 -15.73 17.46
CA LEU A 40 -7.59 -17.06 18.07
C LEU A 40 -8.98 -17.67 17.86
N PRO A 41 -9.09 -18.90 17.33
CA PRO A 41 -10.39 -19.54 17.17
C PRO A 41 -11.06 -19.80 18.52
N VAL A 42 -12.30 -19.32 18.69
CA VAL A 42 -13.13 -19.63 19.86
C VAL A 42 -13.96 -20.87 19.55
N ALA A 43 -13.74 -21.97 20.27
CA ALA A 43 -14.41 -23.25 20.01
C ALA A 43 -15.78 -23.39 20.72
N ASP A 44 -16.00 -22.66 21.82
CA ASP A 44 -17.21 -22.79 22.62
C ASP A 44 -18.41 -22.10 21.94
N PRO A 45 -19.52 -22.82 21.65
CA PRO A 45 -20.65 -22.27 20.91
C PRO A 45 -21.45 -21.23 21.71
N ILE A 46 -21.45 -21.28 23.04
CA ILE A 46 -22.12 -20.28 23.87
C ILE A 46 -21.36 -18.96 23.78
N THR A 47 -20.05 -18.99 23.95
CA THR A 47 -19.15 -17.84 23.78
C THR A 47 -19.23 -17.28 22.36
N GLN A 48 -19.26 -18.12 21.33
CA GLN A 48 -19.45 -17.66 19.94
C GLN A 48 -20.79 -16.96 19.72
N ALA A 49 -21.86 -17.40 20.38
CA ALA A 49 -23.17 -16.79 20.24
C ALA A 49 -23.26 -15.45 20.99
N GLU A 50 -22.70 -15.41 22.20
CA GLU A 50 -22.66 -14.21 23.06
C GLU A 50 -21.81 -13.09 22.45
N TYR A 51 -20.62 -13.42 21.94
CA TYR A 51 -19.64 -12.46 21.42
C TYR A 51 -19.55 -12.44 19.90
N ARG A 52 -20.63 -12.84 19.20
CA ARG A 52 -20.62 -13.00 17.73
C ARG A 52 -20.16 -11.74 17.01
N HIS A 53 -20.60 -10.58 17.49
CA HIS A 53 -20.30 -9.30 16.87
C HIS A 53 -18.81 -8.97 17.01
N GLU A 54 -18.28 -9.06 18.24
CA GLU A 54 -16.89 -8.78 18.59
C GLU A 54 -15.95 -9.71 17.83
N LEU A 55 -16.23 -11.02 17.83
CA LEU A 55 -15.45 -12.00 17.07
C LEU A 55 -15.47 -11.66 15.58
N THR A 56 -16.63 -11.27 15.02
CA THR A 56 -16.70 -10.85 13.61
C THR A 56 -15.83 -9.62 13.35
N GLN A 57 -15.85 -8.63 14.23
CA GLN A 57 -15.02 -7.42 14.08
C GLN A 57 -13.52 -7.74 14.15
N GLU A 58 -13.10 -8.67 15.03
CA GLU A 58 -11.69 -9.10 15.12
C GLU A 58 -11.20 -9.71 13.80
N TYR A 59 -12.02 -10.55 13.15
CA TYR A 59 -11.69 -11.09 11.82
C TYR A 59 -11.65 -10.00 10.74
N LEU A 60 -12.60 -9.07 10.75
CA LEU A 60 -12.61 -7.97 9.78
C LEU A 60 -11.35 -7.09 9.91
N HIS A 61 -10.94 -6.80 11.14
CA HIS A 61 -9.71 -6.06 11.41
C HIS A 61 -8.47 -6.82 10.91
N TYR A 62 -8.37 -8.12 11.22
CA TYR A 62 -7.29 -8.96 10.69
C TYR A 62 -7.22 -8.95 9.16
N PHE A 63 -8.37 -8.98 8.47
CA PHE A 63 -8.38 -8.91 7.01
C PHE A 63 -7.91 -7.57 6.47
N ASP A 64 -8.30 -6.45 7.08
CA ASP A 64 -7.81 -5.12 6.67
C ASP A 64 -6.30 -4.99 6.88
N ASP A 65 -5.80 -5.43 8.04
CA ASP A 65 -4.37 -5.45 8.35
C ASP A 65 -3.60 -6.36 7.39
N THR A 66 -4.18 -7.50 6.99
CA THR A 66 -3.61 -8.38 5.98
C THR A 66 -3.46 -7.67 4.63
N GLN A 67 -4.48 -6.92 4.21
CA GLN A 67 -4.39 -6.16 2.98
C GLN A 67 -3.33 -5.05 3.07
N THR A 68 -3.17 -4.42 4.24
CA THR A 68 -2.10 -3.44 4.49
C THR A 68 -0.72 -4.08 4.39
N TYR A 69 -0.53 -5.24 5.03
CA TYR A 69 0.72 -5.99 4.95
C TYR A 69 1.08 -6.40 3.52
N LEU A 70 0.11 -6.91 2.75
CA LEU A 70 0.35 -7.32 1.36
C LEU A 70 0.70 -6.13 0.45
N ARG A 71 0.07 -4.97 0.65
CA ARG A 71 0.45 -3.74 -0.06
C ARG A 71 1.88 -3.31 0.27
N CYS A 72 2.30 -3.44 1.52
CA CYS A 72 3.68 -3.16 1.93
C CYS A 72 4.67 -4.09 1.21
N LEU A 73 4.38 -5.40 1.18
CA LEU A 73 5.25 -6.37 0.50
C LEU A 73 5.38 -6.10 -1.00
N GLU A 74 4.29 -5.69 -1.67
CA GLU A 74 4.35 -5.34 -3.08
C GLU A 74 5.20 -4.09 -3.32
N ALA A 75 5.10 -3.08 -2.46
CA ALA A 75 5.96 -1.90 -2.53
C ALA A 75 7.45 -2.25 -2.32
N ALA A 76 7.74 -3.14 -1.36
CA ALA A 76 9.10 -3.63 -1.14
C ALA A 76 9.65 -4.42 -2.35
N ARG A 77 8.80 -5.27 -2.96
CA ARG A 77 9.15 -6.00 -4.18
C ARG A 77 9.42 -5.05 -5.35
N TRP A 78 8.60 -4.01 -5.51
CA TRP A 78 8.80 -2.98 -6.53
C TRP A 78 10.16 -2.30 -6.37
N ASN A 79 10.49 -1.88 -5.16
CA ASN A 79 11.77 -1.23 -4.85
C ASN A 79 12.98 -2.12 -5.20
N VAL A 80 12.95 -3.41 -4.87
CA VAL A 80 14.03 -4.34 -5.25
C VAL A 80 14.12 -4.48 -6.78
N THR A 81 12.98 -4.53 -7.46
CA THR A 81 12.93 -4.63 -8.92
C THR A 81 13.59 -3.42 -9.59
N GLU A 82 13.30 -2.21 -9.11
CA GLU A 82 13.92 -0.97 -9.60
C GLU A 82 15.44 -0.95 -9.36
N GLN A 83 15.89 -1.40 -8.20
CA GLN A 83 17.32 -1.52 -7.90
C GLN A 83 18.02 -2.52 -8.85
N VAL A 84 17.40 -3.66 -9.15
CA VAL A 84 17.92 -4.64 -10.09
C VAL A 84 17.99 -4.06 -11.51
N ASN A 85 16.93 -3.39 -11.97
CA ASN A 85 16.90 -2.76 -13.29
C ASN A 85 18.01 -1.72 -13.43
N ARG A 86 18.25 -0.92 -12.39
CA ARG A 86 19.36 0.05 -12.36
C ARG A 86 20.72 -0.64 -12.45
N ALA A 87 20.93 -1.70 -11.66
CA ALA A 87 22.19 -2.45 -11.69
C ALA A 87 22.47 -3.07 -13.07
N ILE A 88 21.43 -3.53 -13.78
CA ILE A 88 21.55 -4.02 -15.16
C ILE A 88 22.04 -2.93 -16.11
N ILE A 89 21.45 -1.73 -16.03
CA ILE A 89 21.85 -0.58 -16.87
C ILE A 89 23.31 -0.20 -16.59
N ASP A 90 23.68 -0.11 -15.31
CA ASP A 90 25.04 0.24 -14.90
C ASP A 90 26.06 -0.80 -15.41
N TYR A 91 25.71 -2.10 -15.35
CA TYR A 91 26.55 -3.18 -15.89
C TYR A 91 26.71 -3.10 -17.41
N GLN A 92 25.63 -2.81 -18.15
CA GLN A 92 25.67 -2.65 -19.61
C GLN A 92 26.53 -1.45 -20.04
N ALA A 93 26.59 -0.39 -19.23
CA ALA A 93 27.47 0.75 -19.50
C ALA A 93 28.96 0.36 -19.43
N LEU A 94 29.33 -0.54 -18.51
CA LEU A 94 30.69 -1.04 -18.39
C LEU A 94 31.12 -1.81 -19.65
N SER A 95 30.27 -2.68 -20.19
CA SER A 95 30.61 -3.45 -21.40
C SER A 95 30.80 -2.54 -22.60
N LYS A 96 29.94 -1.52 -22.76
CA LYS A 96 30.04 -0.55 -23.85
C LYS A 96 31.32 0.29 -23.80
N SER A 97 31.83 0.60 -22.60
CA SER A 97 33.07 1.36 -22.42
C SER A 97 34.35 0.56 -22.66
N ALA A 98 34.28 -0.77 -22.73
CA ALA A 98 35.42 -1.65 -22.93
C ALA A 98 35.67 -2.01 -24.43
N GLU A 99 34.74 -1.65 -25.32
CA GLU A 99 34.82 -1.89 -26.77
C GLU A 99 35.34 -0.68 -27.57
N ASP A 100 35.57 0.46 -26.90
CA ASP A 100 36.23 1.67 -27.44
C ASP A 100 37.72 1.74 -27.05
#